data_AF-R7KAL9-F1
#
_entry.id   AF-R7KAL9-F1
#
_cell.length_a   1.000
_cell.length_b   1.000
_cell.length_c   1.000
_cell.angle_alpha   90.00
_cell.angle_beta   90.00
_cell.angle_gamma   90.00
#
_symmetry.space_group_name_H-M   'P 1'
#
loop_
_entity.id
_entity.type
_entity.pdbx_description
1 polymer ?
#
loop_
_entity_poly.entity_id
_entity_poly.type
_entity_poly.pdbx_seq_one_letter_code
_entity_poly.pdbx_strand_id
1 'polypeptide(L)'
;MKITKFFTVFILILILTCSFFVFSACDDGSDVSVKGAVYEENFTPTKDKAMILIPGLMASALFNAETDEAIWSPKGFLNLVGEFDDNLSALDAKYEGNTYNNSEYNEEKNSLLQNLLIKYMGCDDEGVPNTTVRVANMSSENPADAFGGMSYLYEDLYSKYRNQYDIVVWQYDWRQSNVESARHLEDFIEKCGWNKVQFYTHSMGGIVVSNYLKEASNRDKVELFMPFGAPLLGSMDAVTNLFSEDALAFVKDLFKGMGINFNLAEVARLIPSVYELLPTKEFFALYSEGDSPIFINGAPATYQQFMQNLLSQTWVKGSDGEIKDFIKNLESYQDAFFVNATYDKAKDIWVEDSKSEQKVHVSQLVSTEYVIGVGKFTVNRSHLIGDDNITEDYADQDKTEINAAGSIFSNYIGVEGGQGNGRVSIIDYETGIFRGLGDGTVPAYSASCGQSLDSANCHLVYGVKHGPLLNDSIDSVNGYCPAYLTGLAYIDEVLPDYVAKTDAEIVLADVNGSGRPSDINAVSEDIKITAITVGSVLTVAAAVIVLTYILTKNKTRKKAVKED
;
A
#
# COMPACT_ATOMS: atom_id res chain seq x y z
N MET A 1 -33.23 14.79 50.07
CA MET A 1 -31.79 14.69 49.77
C MET A 1 -31.23 13.25 49.85
N LYS A 2 -31.99 12.23 49.39
CA LYS A 2 -31.54 10.82 49.33
C LYS A 2 -31.81 10.13 47.98
N ILE A 3 -32.46 10.80 47.02
CA ILE A 3 -32.85 10.23 45.72
C ILE A 3 -31.76 10.46 44.65
N THR A 4 -30.95 11.52 44.76
CA THR A 4 -29.91 11.83 43.77
C THR A 4 -28.69 10.91 43.84
N LYS A 5 -28.32 10.40 45.02
CA LYS A 5 -27.18 9.46 45.15
C LYS A 5 -27.49 8.06 44.63
N PHE A 6 -28.76 7.65 44.60
CA PHE A 6 -29.15 6.32 44.11
C PHE A 6 -29.15 6.27 42.56
N PHE A 7 -29.52 7.38 41.91
CA PHE A 7 -29.51 7.49 40.46
C PHE A 7 -28.08 7.56 39.87
N THR A 8 -27.15 8.24 40.55
CA THR A 8 -25.74 8.29 40.10
C THR A 8 -25.04 6.95 40.24
N VAL A 9 -25.35 6.17 41.29
CA VAL A 9 -24.79 4.81 41.46
C VAL A 9 -25.40 3.83 40.45
N PHE A 10 -26.69 3.97 40.10
CA PHE A 10 -27.33 3.13 39.10
C PHE A 10 -26.81 3.39 37.68
N ILE A 11 -26.52 4.65 37.33
CA ILE A 11 -25.90 5.01 36.04
C ILE A 11 -24.44 4.55 35.98
N LEU A 12 -23.68 4.63 37.07
CA LEU A 12 -22.32 4.09 37.14
C LEU A 12 -22.30 2.56 37.02
N ILE A 13 -23.27 1.85 37.61
CA ILE A 13 -23.41 0.40 37.47
C ILE A 13 -23.84 0.04 36.03
N LEU A 14 -24.72 0.83 35.40
CA LEU A 14 -25.14 0.59 34.00
C LEU A 14 -23.98 0.79 33.00
N ILE A 15 -23.13 1.82 33.23
CA ILE A 15 -21.94 2.10 32.41
C ILE A 15 -20.85 1.03 32.63
N LEU A 16 -20.73 0.49 33.86
CA LEU A 16 -19.84 -0.66 34.12
C LEU A 16 -20.37 -1.98 33.53
N THR A 17 -21.68 -2.17 33.40
CA THR A 17 -22.25 -3.39 32.79
C THR A 17 -22.31 -3.35 31.26
N CYS A 18 -22.24 -2.18 30.62
CA CYS A 18 -22.17 -2.06 29.15
C CYS A 18 -20.74 -2.16 28.58
N SER A 19 -19.72 -2.31 29.44
CA SER A 19 -18.32 -2.47 29.03
C SER A 19 -17.80 -3.91 29.16
N PHE A 20 -18.68 -4.88 29.42
CA PHE A 20 -18.33 -6.30 29.58
C PHE A 20 -19.09 -7.17 28.57
N PHE A 21 -18.76 -7.06 27.29
CA PHE A 21 -19.11 -8.06 26.27
C PHE A 21 -18.08 -8.13 25.14
N VAL A 22 -16.79 -8.31 25.47
CA VAL A 22 -15.84 -9.04 24.62
C VAL A 22 -14.79 -9.68 25.53
N PHE A 23 -15.11 -10.80 26.17
CA PHE A 23 -14.12 -11.77 26.62
C PHE A 23 -14.81 -13.12 26.69
N SER A 24 -14.66 -13.93 25.63
CA SER A 24 -14.84 -15.37 25.75
C SER A 24 -13.54 -15.92 26.31
N ALA A 25 -13.56 -16.36 27.56
CA ALA A 25 -12.42 -16.98 28.22
C ALA A 25 -12.53 -18.51 28.17
N CYS A 26 -11.44 -19.14 27.75
CA CYS A 26 -10.91 -20.44 28.18
C CYS A 26 -9.41 -20.40 27.82
N ASP A 27 -8.42 -20.83 28.58
CA ASP A 27 -8.17 -21.07 30.00
C ASP A 27 -6.63 -21.21 30.11
N ASP A 28 -6.07 -20.98 31.30
CA ASP A 28 -4.70 -21.28 31.76
C ASP A 28 -3.45 -20.66 31.09
N GLY A 29 -2.91 -19.65 31.78
CA GLY A 29 -1.50 -19.66 32.21
C GLY A 29 -0.40 -19.62 31.14
N SER A 30 -0.29 -18.52 30.42
CA SER A 30 0.99 -18.02 29.88
C SER A 30 0.91 -16.50 29.66
N ASP A 31 2.02 -15.79 29.76
CA ASP A 31 2.13 -14.36 29.40
C ASP A 31 1.78 -14.21 27.90
N VAL A 32 0.50 -13.99 27.58
CA VAL A 32 0.07 -13.67 26.22
C VAL A 32 0.29 -12.18 26.04
N SER A 33 1.43 -11.79 25.45
CA SER A 33 1.56 -10.46 24.87
C SER A 33 0.38 -10.24 23.92
N VAL A 34 -0.42 -9.19 24.13
CA VAL A 34 -1.56 -8.86 23.26
C VAL A 34 -1.01 -8.55 21.87
N LYS A 35 -0.92 -9.51 20.95
CA LYS A 35 -0.41 -9.31 19.58
C LYS A 35 -1.47 -8.67 18.67
N GLY A 36 -1.05 -8.03 17.57
CA GLY A 36 -1.96 -7.51 16.54
C GLY A 36 -1.99 -5.98 16.39
N ALA A 37 -2.91 -5.48 15.56
CA ALA A 37 -3.09 -4.06 15.31
C ALA A 37 -4.24 -3.47 16.15
N VAL A 38 -3.98 -2.31 16.76
CA VAL A 38 -4.97 -1.51 17.49
C VAL A 38 -5.39 -0.34 16.62
N TYR A 39 -6.70 -0.25 16.37
CA TYR A 39 -7.31 0.83 15.62
C TYR A 39 -8.01 1.78 16.59
N GLU A 40 -7.49 3.00 16.70
CA GLU A 40 -8.13 4.08 17.45
C GLU A 40 -9.13 4.80 16.55
N GLU A 41 -10.39 4.43 16.67
CA GLU A 41 -11.49 4.92 15.83
C GLU A 41 -12.02 6.29 16.27
N ASN A 42 -11.16 7.12 16.87
CA ASN A 42 -11.51 8.43 17.40
C ASN A 42 -11.67 9.46 16.26
N PHE A 43 -12.62 9.22 15.35
CA PHE A 43 -13.10 10.19 14.39
C PHE A 43 -14.48 10.70 14.83
N THR A 44 -14.71 12.01 14.75
CA THR A 44 -16.02 12.59 15.03
C THR A 44 -16.66 13.01 13.71
N PRO A 45 -17.64 12.24 13.18
CA PRO A 45 -18.32 12.56 11.94
C PRO A 45 -19.01 13.92 12.01
N THR A 46 -18.87 14.71 10.95
CA THR A 46 -19.56 15.99 10.80
C THR A 46 -20.56 15.98 9.65
N LYS A 47 -20.51 14.94 8.82
CA LYS A 47 -21.36 14.72 7.65
C LYS A 47 -22.00 13.33 7.72
N ASP A 48 -23.02 13.12 6.89
CA ASP A 48 -23.66 11.83 6.68
C ASP A 48 -22.96 10.99 5.59
N LYS A 49 -21.97 11.56 4.91
CA LYS A 49 -21.17 10.92 3.86
C LYS A 49 -19.68 11.14 4.08
N ALA A 50 -18.86 10.24 3.54
CA ALA A 50 -17.40 10.38 3.57
C ALA A 50 -16.69 10.08 2.25
N MET A 51 -15.55 10.75 2.05
CA MET A 51 -14.52 10.37 1.09
C MET A 51 -13.35 9.77 1.88
N ILE A 52 -13.06 8.50 1.64
CA ILE A 52 -12.09 7.72 2.41
C ILE A 52 -10.91 7.37 1.50
N LEU A 53 -9.73 7.88 1.85
CA LEU A 53 -8.49 7.60 1.16
C LEU A 53 -7.78 6.43 1.85
N ILE A 54 -7.29 5.44 1.10
CA ILE A 54 -6.64 4.24 1.66
C ILE A 54 -5.30 3.98 0.97
N PRO A 55 -4.16 4.07 1.69
CA PRO A 55 -2.82 3.97 1.14
C PRO A 55 -2.47 2.53 0.68
N GLY A 56 -1.30 2.36 0.08
CA GLY A 56 -0.79 1.07 -0.39
C GLY A 56 0.01 0.27 0.64
N LEU A 57 0.59 -0.84 0.19
CA LEU A 57 1.51 -1.68 0.97
C LEU A 57 2.64 -0.82 1.55
N MET A 58 2.86 -0.92 2.87
CA MET A 58 3.91 -0.22 3.60
C MET A 58 3.81 1.30 3.62
N ALA A 59 2.70 1.88 3.16
CA ALA A 59 2.51 3.33 3.20
C ALA A 59 1.91 3.80 4.53
N SER A 60 1.04 3.04 5.20
CA SER A 60 0.50 3.43 6.52
C SER A 60 1.59 3.52 7.59
N ALA A 61 1.51 4.54 8.44
CA ALA A 61 2.39 4.68 9.60
C ALA A 61 1.95 3.79 10.76
N LEU A 62 2.92 3.16 11.41
CA LEU A 62 2.71 2.27 12.56
C LEU A 62 3.48 2.76 13.78
N PHE A 63 2.84 2.72 14.94
CA PHE A 63 3.39 3.13 16.24
C PHE A 63 3.34 1.96 17.22
N ASN A 64 4.24 1.91 18.19
CA ASN A 64 4.16 0.95 19.28
C ASN A 64 2.88 1.20 20.08
N ALA A 65 2.07 0.16 20.31
CA ALA A 65 0.77 0.33 20.98
C ALA A 65 0.88 0.79 22.46
N GLU A 66 2.00 0.51 23.14
CA GLU A 66 2.20 0.85 24.55
C GLU A 66 2.91 2.19 24.73
N THR A 67 3.95 2.46 23.93
CA THR A 67 4.80 3.64 24.09
C THR A 67 4.42 4.80 23.17
N ASP A 68 3.59 4.54 22.15
CA ASP A 68 3.26 5.47 21.05
C ASP A 68 4.50 5.95 20.26
N GLU A 69 5.63 5.26 20.42
CA GLU A 69 6.84 5.55 19.63
C GLU A 69 6.66 5.05 18.21
N ALA A 70 7.12 5.84 17.24
CA ALA A 70 7.05 5.45 15.83
C ALA A 70 7.87 4.17 15.58
N ILE A 71 7.25 3.21 14.91
CA ILE A 71 7.89 1.97 14.43
C ILE A 71 8.12 2.08 12.92
N TRP A 72 7.08 2.48 12.18
CA TRP A 72 7.13 2.56 10.72
C TRP A 72 6.74 3.97 10.25
N SER A 73 7.75 4.81 10.05
CA SER A 73 7.70 6.16 9.49
C SER A 73 9.14 6.69 9.40
N PRO A 74 9.40 7.88 8.80
CA PRO A 74 10.73 8.51 8.86
C PRO A 74 11.36 8.52 10.26
N LYS A 75 10.56 8.80 11.30
CA LYS A 75 11.00 8.75 12.70
C LYS A 75 11.19 7.32 13.21
N GLY A 76 10.33 6.39 12.79
CA GLY A 76 10.48 4.97 13.10
C GLY A 76 11.79 4.37 12.59
N PHE A 77 12.25 4.78 11.41
CA PHE A 77 13.56 4.36 10.91
C PHE A 77 14.72 4.87 11.76
N LEU A 78 14.63 6.11 12.27
CA LEU A 78 15.63 6.63 13.21
C LEU A 78 15.63 5.84 14.52
N ASN A 79 14.45 5.47 15.03
CA ASN A 79 14.31 4.64 16.22
C ASN A 79 14.93 3.25 16.01
N LEU A 80 14.67 2.62 14.86
CA LEU A 80 15.22 1.31 14.51
C LEU A 80 16.74 1.33 14.37
N VAL A 81 17.31 2.40 13.80
CA VAL A 81 18.76 2.60 13.75
C VAL A 81 19.35 2.75 15.16
N GLY A 82 18.64 3.45 16.06
CA GLY A 82 19.03 3.55 17.46
C GLY A 82 19.05 2.19 18.17
N GLU A 83 17.96 1.42 18.06
CA GLU A 83 17.87 0.08 18.66
C GLU A 83 18.92 -0.87 18.07
N PHE A 84 19.24 -0.74 16.78
CA PHE A 84 20.32 -1.49 16.17
C PHE A 84 21.69 -1.13 16.78
N ASP A 85 21.99 0.15 17.01
CA ASP A 85 23.26 0.60 17.63
C ASP A 85 23.39 0.14 19.08
N ASP A 86 22.28 0.15 19.84
CA ASP A 86 22.22 -0.36 21.20
C ASP A 86 22.47 -1.88 21.24
N ASN A 87 21.82 -2.64 20.35
CA ASN A 87 22.03 -4.08 20.22
C ASN A 87 23.47 -4.43 19.80
N LEU A 88 24.05 -3.65 18.88
CA LEU A 88 25.44 -3.81 18.47
C LEU A 88 26.40 -3.52 19.63
N SER A 89 26.12 -2.48 20.42
CA SER A 89 26.93 -2.13 21.59
C SER A 89 26.88 -3.21 22.67
N ALA A 90 25.70 -3.81 22.90
CA ALA A 90 25.54 -4.94 23.80
C ALA A 90 26.30 -6.19 23.32
N LEU A 91 26.26 -6.45 22.00
CA LEU A 91 27.02 -7.53 21.38
C LEU A 91 28.54 -7.32 21.51
N ASP A 92 29.03 -6.10 21.23
CA ASP A 92 30.44 -5.75 21.38
C ASP A 92 30.93 -5.96 22.82
N ALA A 93 30.09 -5.62 23.81
CA ALA A 93 30.40 -5.87 25.22
C ALA A 93 30.42 -7.37 25.58
N LYS A 94 29.53 -8.18 24.99
CA LYS A 94 29.51 -9.65 25.15
C LYS A 94 30.80 -10.30 24.65
N TYR A 95 31.41 -9.75 23.59
CA TYR A 95 32.62 -10.26 22.95
C TYR A 95 33.88 -9.43 23.22
N GLU A 96 33.94 -8.73 24.36
CA GLU A 96 35.03 -7.78 24.69
C GLU A 96 36.42 -8.39 24.45
N GLY A 97 37.22 -7.74 23.58
CA GLY A 97 38.57 -8.18 23.22
C GLY A 97 38.66 -9.35 22.23
N ASN A 98 37.53 -9.92 21.79
CA ASN A 98 37.45 -11.08 20.90
C ASN A 98 36.46 -10.88 19.73
N THR A 99 36.39 -9.67 19.18
CA THR A 99 35.54 -9.34 18.01
C THR A 99 36.25 -9.57 16.67
N TYR A 100 37.58 -9.53 16.64
CA TYR A 100 38.36 -9.67 15.41
C TYR A 100 38.48 -11.14 14.99
N ASN A 101 38.09 -11.47 13.75
CA ASN A 101 38.06 -12.84 13.20
C ASN A 101 37.23 -13.85 14.02
N ASN A 102 36.27 -13.36 14.81
CA ASN A 102 35.35 -14.23 15.54
C ASN A 102 34.11 -14.51 14.68
N SER A 103 33.94 -15.78 14.28
CA SER A 103 32.83 -16.21 13.43
C SER A 103 31.47 -16.05 14.11
N GLU A 104 31.37 -16.39 15.40
CA GLU A 104 30.12 -16.30 16.18
C GLU A 104 29.69 -14.84 16.35
N TYR A 105 30.63 -13.94 16.66
CA TYR A 105 30.35 -12.49 16.69
C TYR A 105 29.86 -11.98 15.34
N ASN A 106 30.49 -12.38 14.24
CA ASN A 106 30.09 -11.95 12.89
C ASN A 106 28.70 -12.49 12.52
N GLU A 107 28.38 -13.74 12.88
CA GLU A 107 27.07 -14.34 12.67
C GLU A 107 25.98 -13.62 13.48
N GLU A 108 26.17 -13.42 14.79
CA GLU A 108 25.21 -12.69 15.63
C GLU A 108 25.00 -11.26 15.15
N LYS A 109 26.09 -10.58 14.77
CA LYS A 109 26.04 -9.20 14.23
C LYS A 109 25.23 -9.11 12.95
N ASN A 110 25.42 -10.04 12.02
CA ASN A 110 24.68 -10.05 10.75
C ASN A 110 23.18 -10.29 10.97
N SER A 111 22.81 -11.04 12.01
CA SER A 111 21.42 -11.33 12.35
C SER A 111 20.71 -10.19 13.08
N LEU A 112 21.42 -9.21 13.66
CA LEU A 112 20.80 -8.13 14.44
C LEU A 112 19.75 -7.35 13.64
N LEU A 113 20.12 -6.87 12.44
CA LEU A 113 19.19 -6.11 11.60
C LEU A 113 18.06 -7.01 11.08
N GLN A 114 18.37 -8.24 10.67
CA GLN A 114 17.36 -9.21 10.25
C GLN A 114 16.30 -9.44 11.33
N ASN A 115 16.71 -9.66 12.58
CA ASN A 115 15.83 -9.88 13.71
C ASN A 115 14.95 -8.66 14.01
N LEU A 116 15.49 -7.44 13.89
CA LEU A 116 14.71 -6.21 14.05
C LEU A 116 13.66 -6.06 12.94
N LEU A 117 14.03 -6.34 11.69
CA LEU A 117 13.08 -6.31 10.57
C LEU A 117 11.98 -7.36 10.76
N ILE A 118 12.31 -8.59 11.16
CA ILE A 118 11.30 -9.63 11.47
C ILE A 118 10.38 -9.21 12.63
N LYS A 119 10.95 -8.63 13.70
CA LYS A 119 10.20 -8.15 14.86
C LYS A 119 9.17 -7.09 14.48
N TYR A 120 9.58 -6.09 13.67
CA TYR A 120 8.73 -4.94 13.39
C TYR A 120 7.90 -5.07 12.11
N MET A 121 8.34 -5.84 11.12
CA MET A 121 7.68 -5.95 9.83
C MET A 121 7.02 -7.31 9.60
N GLY A 122 7.44 -8.36 10.29
CA GLY A 122 6.90 -9.70 10.12
C GLY A 122 5.67 -10.00 11.00
N CYS A 123 4.92 -11.02 10.59
CA CYS A 123 3.92 -11.70 11.40
C CYS A 123 4.41 -13.07 11.87
N ASP A 124 3.67 -13.68 12.79
CA ASP A 124 3.80 -15.09 13.16
C ASP A 124 3.12 -16.02 12.14
N ASP A 125 3.11 -17.33 12.43
CA ASP A 125 2.61 -18.36 11.52
C ASP A 125 1.09 -18.29 11.29
N GLU A 126 0.37 -17.67 12.23
CA GLU A 126 -1.06 -17.36 12.15
C GLU A 126 -1.33 -16.05 11.37
N GLY A 127 -0.28 -15.32 10.98
CA GLY A 127 -0.40 -14.06 10.26
C GLY A 127 -0.68 -12.87 11.18
N VAL A 128 -0.51 -13.02 12.49
CA VAL A 128 -0.64 -11.94 13.46
C VAL A 128 0.69 -11.19 13.58
N PRO A 129 0.70 -9.85 13.50
CA PRO A 129 1.93 -9.09 13.61
C PRO A 129 2.75 -9.38 14.88
N ASN A 130 4.06 -9.54 14.71
CA ASN A 130 5.00 -9.89 15.80
C ASN A 130 5.08 -8.81 16.89
N THR A 131 4.94 -7.55 16.47
CA THR A 131 4.86 -6.39 17.37
C THR A 131 3.47 -5.80 17.29
N THR A 132 2.86 -5.62 18.45
CA THR A 132 1.58 -4.95 18.61
C THR A 132 1.72 -3.47 18.28
N VAL A 133 0.92 -3.00 17.34
CA VAL A 133 1.00 -1.63 16.85
C VAL A 133 -0.30 -0.90 17.06
N ARG A 134 -0.21 0.40 17.32
CA ARG A 134 -1.29 1.33 17.05
C ARG A 134 -1.13 1.81 15.61
N VAL A 135 -2.20 1.70 14.84
CA VAL A 135 -2.25 2.25 13.49
C VAL A 135 -2.46 3.76 13.56
N ALA A 136 -1.77 4.50 12.70
CA ALA A 136 -1.95 5.95 12.58
C ALA A 136 -3.40 6.32 12.22
N ASN A 137 -3.85 7.48 12.67
CA ASN A 137 -5.14 8.06 12.32
C ASN A 137 -4.98 9.56 12.04
N MET A 138 -6.09 10.24 11.72
CA MET A 138 -6.10 11.67 11.39
C MET A 138 -5.59 12.60 12.51
N SER A 139 -5.43 12.11 13.74
CA SER A 139 -4.87 12.87 14.87
C SER A 139 -3.39 12.53 15.17
N SER A 140 -2.80 11.58 14.43
CA SER A 140 -1.42 11.13 14.63
C SER A 140 -0.39 12.07 13.97
N GLU A 141 0.90 11.92 14.30
CA GLU A 141 2.02 12.73 13.73
C GLU A 141 2.10 12.63 12.18
N ASN A 142 1.66 11.49 11.62
CA ASN A 142 1.62 11.24 10.17
C ASN A 142 0.19 10.91 9.73
N PRO A 143 -0.72 11.90 9.62
CA PRO A 143 -2.14 11.64 9.41
C PRO A 143 -2.48 11.22 7.97
N ALA A 144 -1.70 11.66 6.98
CA ALA A 144 -1.92 11.30 5.58
C ALA A 144 -1.40 9.90 5.25
N ASP A 145 -0.14 9.60 5.56
CA ASP A 145 0.47 8.26 5.60
C ASP A 145 1.93 8.42 6.09
N ALA A 146 2.70 7.33 6.16
CA ALA A 146 4.09 7.35 6.62
C ALA A 146 5.03 8.23 5.78
N PHE A 147 4.73 8.46 4.51
CA PHE A 147 5.63 9.11 3.54
C PHE A 147 5.03 10.34 2.85
N GLY A 148 3.83 10.75 3.27
CA GLY A 148 3.05 11.84 2.70
C GLY A 148 2.42 11.54 1.33
N GLY A 149 2.35 10.28 0.90
CA GLY A 149 1.86 9.87 -0.42
C GLY A 149 0.42 10.31 -0.71
N MET A 150 -0.46 10.19 0.27
CA MET A 150 -1.88 10.56 0.18
C MET A 150 -2.17 12.05 0.40
N SER A 151 -1.18 12.84 0.81
CA SER A 151 -1.41 14.22 1.25
C SER A 151 -2.00 15.10 0.14
N TYR A 152 -1.54 14.94 -1.10
CA TYR A 152 -2.00 15.77 -2.21
C TYR A 152 -3.47 15.54 -2.53
N LEU A 153 -3.89 14.28 -2.64
CA LEU A 153 -5.28 13.94 -2.87
C LEU A 153 -6.14 14.35 -1.67
N TYR A 154 -5.65 14.14 -0.45
CA TYR A 154 -6.36 14.57 0.76
C TYR A 154 -6.64 16.08 0.74
N GLU A 155 -5.61 16.91 0.52
CA GLU A 155 -5.74 18.37 0.52
C GLU A 155 -6.63 18.85 -0.62
N ASP A 156 -6.50 18.24 -1.81
CA ASP A 156 -7.33 18.60 -2.97
C ASP A 156 -8.81 18.34 -2.68
N LEU A 157 -9.15 17.12 -2.24
CA LEU A 157 -10.51 16.75 -1.88
C LEU A 157 -11.00 17.59 -0.69
N TYR A 158 -10.17 17.78 0.34
CA TYR A 158 -10.51 18.57 1.52
C TYR A 158 -10.86 20.01 1.14
N SER A 159 -10.06 20.64 0.29
CA SER A 159 -10.29 22.02 -0.14
C SER A 159 -11.62 22.19 -0.91
N LYS A 160 -11.98 21.20 -1.74
CA LYS A 160 -13.14 21.26 -2.63
C LYS A 160 -14.44 20.75 -1.99
N TYR A 161 -14.37 19.64 -1.24
CA TYR A 161 -15.56 18.85 -0.90
C TYR A 161 -15.86 18.71 0.61
N ARG A 162 -15.02 19.25 1.51
CA ARG A 162 -15.23 19.15 2.98
C ARG A 162 -16.55 19.71 3.51
N ASN A 163 -17.24 20.53 2.71
CA ASN A 163 -18.55 21.05 3.09
C ASN A 163 -19.67 20.01 2.93
N GLN A 164 -19.47 19.02 2.05
CA GLN A 164 -20.42 17.98 1.69
C GLN A 164 -20.04 16.60 2.29
N TYR A 165 -18.74 16.30 2.37
CA TYR A 165 -18.21 15.01 2.83
C TYR A 165 -17.26 15.19 4.02
N ASP A 166 -17.26 14.22 4.95
CA ASP A 166 -16.12 14.02 5.83
C ASP A 166 -14.98 13.45 4.98
N ILE A 167 -13.77 13.99 5.12
CA ILE A 167 -12.64 13.60 4.28
C ILE A 167 -11.54 13.09 5.20
N VAL A 168 -11.20 11.82 5.01
CA VAL A 168 -10.31 11.09 5.92
C VAL A 168 -9.33 10.24 5.14
N VAL A 169 -8.10 10.16 5.64
CA VAL A 169 -7.20 9.07 5.27
C VAL A 169 -7.33 7.98 6.32
N TRP A 170 -7.73 6.80 5.87
CA TRP A 170 -7.87 5.62 6.70
C TRP A 170 -6.66 4.72 6.48
N GLN A 171 -5.78 4.70 7.48
CA GLN A 171 -4.56 3.90 7.49
C GLN A 171 -4.85 2.54 8.15
N TYR A 172 -4.01 1.56 7.83
CA TYR A 172 -4.18 0.17 8.27
C TYR A 172 -2.84 -0.53 8.46
N ASP A 173 -2.83 -1.61 9.22
CA ASP A 173 -1.65 -2.47 9.31
C ASP A 173 -1.48 -3.24 8.00
N TRP A 174 -0.50 -2.84 7.21
CA TRP A 174 -0.21 -3.44 5.91
C TRP A 174 0.43 -4.82 6.02
N ARG A 175 0.76 -5.31 7.23
CA ARG A 175 1.38 -6.63 7.42
C ARG A 175 0.33 -7.74 7.39
N GLN A 176 -0.80 -7.53 8.07
CA GLN A 176 -1.86 -8.52 8.23
C GLN A 176 -2.67 -8.75 6.94
N SER A 177 -3.54 -9.76 6.95
CA SER A 177 -4.46 -10.06 5.85
C SER A 177 -5.32 -8.83 5.47
N ASN A 178 -5.59 -8.64 4.18
CA ASN A 178 -6.51 -7.59 3.74
C ASN A 178 -7.97 -7.90 4.11
N VAL A 179 -8.31 -9.15 4.46
CA VAL A 179 -9.61 -9.51 5.05
C VAL A 179 -9.79 -8.82 6.40
N GLU A 180 -8.78 -8.90 7.28
CA GLU A 180 -8.82 -8.26 8.59
C GLU A 180 -8.84 -6.74 8.47
N SER A 181 -8.04 -6.18 7.56
CA SER A 181 -8.06 -4.74 7.28
C SER A 181 -9.43 -4.28 6.77
N ALA A 182 -10.08 -5.04 5.88
CA ALA A 182 -11.43 -4.72 5.41
C ALA A 182 -12.49 -4.80 6.52
N ARG A 183 -12.37 -5.76 7.44
CA ARG A 183 -13.24 -5.85 8.63
C ARG A 183 -13.10 -4.61 9.52
N HIS A 184 -11.87 -4.15 9.75
CA HIS A 184 -11.63 -2.90 10.50
C HIS A 184 -12.12 -1.65 9.77
N LEU A 185 -12.04 -1.63 8.42
CA LEU A 185 -12.61 -0.56 7.62
C LEU A 185 -14.14 -0.52 7.76
N GLU A 186 -14.80 -1.67 7.71
CA GLU A 186 -16.24 -1.80 7.93
C GLU A 186 -16.64 -1.31 9.33
N ASP A 187 -15.97 -1.81 10.37
CA ASP A 187 -16.18 -1.39 11.76
C ASP A 187 -16.07 0.15 11.90
N PHE A 188 -15.05 0.74 11.26
CA PHE A 188 -14.82 2.18 11.27
C PHE A 188 -15.96 2.96 10.58
N ILE A 189 -16.38 2.53 9.40
CA ILE A 189 -17.48 3.16 8.64
C ILE A 189 -18.80 3.06 9.43
N GLU A 190 -19.07 1.92 10.04
CA GLU A 190 -20.28 1.71 10.84
C GLU A 190 -20.31 2.57 12.09
N LYS A 191 -19.19 2.70 12.80
CA LYS A 191 -19.09 3.56 13.99
C LYS A 191 -19.21 5.03 13.63
N CYS A 192 -18.72 5.44 12.48
CA CYS A 192 -18.91 6.80 11.96
C CYS A 192 -20.37 7.05 11.52
N GLY A 193 -21.16 6.00 11.28
CA GLY A 193 -22.57 6.13 10.91
C GLY A 193 -22.78 6.80 9.54
N TRP A 194 -21.80 6.75 8.65
CA TRP A 194 -21.94 7.29 7.30
C TRP A 194 -22.92 6.44 6.47
N ASN A 195 -23.85 7.11 5.82
CA ASN A 195 -24.84 6.46 4.94
C ASN A 195 -24.24 6.11 3.58
N LYS A 196 -23.29 6.92 3.12
CA LYS A 196 -22.64 6.79 1.82
C LYS A 196 -21.15 7.10 1.90
N VAL A 197 -20.36 6.33 1.17
CA VAL A 197 -18.90 6.51 1.12
C VAL A 197 -18.39 6.51 -0.32
N GLN A 198 -17.31 7.25 -0.54
CA GLN A 198 -16.49 7.17 -1.74
C GLN A 198 -15.09 6.70 -1.34
N PHE A 199 -14.52 5.77 -2.10
CA PHE A 199 -13.19 5.22 -1.85
C PHE A 199 -12.19 5.71 -2.88
N TYR A 200 -11.04 6.18 -2.39
CA TYR A 200 -9.89 6.54 -3.21
C TYR A 200 -8.69 5.77 -2.71
N THR A 201 -8.17 4.85 -3.52
CA THR A 201 -7.19 3.89 -3.00
C THR A 201 -5.93 3.88 -3.83
N HIS A 202 -4.79 3.65 -3.18
CA HIS A 202 -3.54 3.36 -3.88
C HIS A 202 -3.19 1.89 -3.77
N SER A 203 -2.78 1.28 -4.88
CA SER A 203 -2.12 -0.04 -4.85
C SER A 203 -2.92 -1.06 -4.02
N MET A 204 -2.31 -1.69 -3.02
CA MET A 204 -2.94 -2.67 -2.12
C MET A 204 -4.17 -2.15 -1.37
N GLY A 205 -4.32 -0.83 -1.16
CA GLY A 205 -5.54 -0.25 -0.59
C GLY A 205 -6.80 -0.59 -1.40
N GLY A 206 -6.67 -0.79 -2.71
CA GLY A 206 -7.76 -1.26 -3.57
C GLY A 206 -8.17 -2.71 -3.29
N ILE A 207 -7.26 -3.54 -2.78
CA ILE A 207 -7.54 -4.92 -2.36
C ILE A 207 -8.27 -4.94 -1.02
N VAL A 208 -7.95 -4.01 -0.11
CA VAL A 208 -8.73 -3.80 1.13
C VAL A 208 -10.17 -3.44 0.79
N VAL A 209 -10.39 -2.48 -0.12
CA VAL A 209 -11.75 -2.13 -0.55
C VAL A 209 -12.42 -3.28 -1.30
N SER A 210 -11.70 -4.02 -2.13
CA SER A 210 -12.28 -5.19 -2.80
C SER A 210 -12.78 -6.24 -1.81
N ASN A 211 -12.09 -6.45 -0.68
CA ASN A 211 -12.58 -7.31 0.40
C ASN A 211 -13.84 -6.74 1.05
N TYR A 212 -13.89 -5.43 1.32
CA TYR A 212 -15.08 -4.74 1.83
C TYR A 212 -16.29 -4.90 0.90
N LEU A 213 -16.08 -4.85 -0.42
CA LEU A 213 -17.11 -4.97 -1.45
C LEU A 213 -17.68 -6.38 -1.64
N LYS A 214 -17.12 -7.41 -0.99
CA LYS A 214 -17.67 -8.78 -1.09
C LYS A 214 -19.07 -8.89 -0.51
N GLU A 215 -19.40 -8.07 0.49
CA GLU A 215 -20.72 -8.04 1.11
C GLU A 215 -21.67 -7.08 0.38
N ALA A 216 -22.88 -7.55 0.07
CA ALA A 216 -23.88 -6.76 -0.65
C ALA A 216 -24.30 -5.49 0.10
N SER A 217 -24.45 -5.57 1.42
CA SER A 217 -24.78 -4.42 2.28
C SER A 217 -23.70 -3.34 2.28
N ASN A 218 -22.45 -3.73 2.08
CA ASN A 218 -21.32 -2.80 1.97
C ASN A 218 -21.34 -2.10 0.61
N ARG A 219 -21.58 -2.83 -0.48
CA ARG A 219 -21.75 -2.25 -1.82
C ARG A 219 -22.87 -1.19 -1.87
N ASP A 220 -23.96 -1.42 -1.16
CA ASP A 220 -25.08 -0.47 -1.07
C ASP A 220 -24.67 0.89 -0.46
N LYS A 221 -23.59 0.97 0.32
CA LYS A 221 -23.06 2.22 0.88
C LYS A 221 -22.11 2.95 -0.08
N VAL A 222 -21.58 2.30 -1.11
CA VAL A 222 -20.54 2.88 -1.98
C VAL A 222 -21.15 3.70 -3.11
N GLU A 223 -20.79 4.98 -3.20
CA GLU A 223 -21.16 5.87 -4.31
C GLU A 223 -20.15 5.79 -5.46
N LEU A 224 -18.86 5.65 -5.13
CA LEU A 224 -17.75 5.63 -6.06
C LEU A 224 -16.58 4.85 -5.46
N PHE A 225 -15.92 4.04 -6.28
CA PHE A 225 -14.62 3.45 -5.99
C PHE A 225 -13.61 3.86 -7.06
N MET A 226 -12.56 4.55 -6.67
CA MET A 226 -11.50 5.00 -7.59
C MET A 226 -10.14 4.42 -7.17
N PRO A 227 -9.78 3.22 -7.66
CA PRO A 227 -8.48 2.63 -7.43
C PRO A 227 -7.41 3.19 -8.36
N PHE A 228 -6.25 3.54 -7.79
CA PHE A 228 -5.07 4.02 -8.49
C PHE A 228 -4.01 2.93 -8.48
N GLY A 229 -3.81 2.29 -9.64
CA GLY A 229 -2.84 1.20 -9.80
C GLY A 229 -3.08 0.01 -8.86
N ALA A 230 -4.33 -0.29 -8.48
CA ALA A 230 -4.61 -1.42 -7.60
C ALA A 230 -4.37 -2.75 -8.33
N PRO A 231 -3.58 -3.70 -7.79
CA PRO A 231 -3.33 -4.99 -8.44
C PRO A 231 -4.51 -5.96 -8.27
N LEU A 232 -5.67 -5.66 -8.88
CA LEU A 232 -6.92 -6.41 -8.65
C LEU A 232 -6.85 -7.86 -9.13
N LEU A 233 -5.97 -8.18 -10.08
CA LEU A 233 -5.66 -9.56 -10.50
C LEU A 233 -4.29 -10.03 -9.96
N GLY A 234 -3.70 -9.30 -9.01
CA GLY A 234 -2.36 -9.53 -8.49
C GLY A 234 -1.25 -8.85 -9.29
N SER A 235 0.00 -9.00 -8.83
CA SER A 235 1.20 -8.44 -9.45
C SER A 235 2.34 -9.45 -9.43
N MET A 236 3.19 -9.39 -10.47
CA MET A 236 4.43 -10.15 -10.52
C MET A 236 5.47 -9.66 -9.51
N ASP A 237 5.41 -8.41 -9.07
CA ASP A 237 6.29 -7.91 -8.01
C ASP A 237 6.07 -8.68 -6.69
N ALA A 238 4.86 -9.21 -6.45
CA ALA A 238 4.61 -10.10 -5.31
C ALA A 238 5.36 -11.43 -5.43
N VAL A 239 5.51 -11.96 -6.66
CA VAL A 239 6.33 -13.16 -6.92
C VAL A 239 7.79 -12.83 -6.64
N THR A 240 8.31 -11.72 -7.17
CA THR A 240 9.68 -11.26 -6.89
C THR A 240 9.92 -11.07 -5.38
N ASN A 241 8.97 -10.49 -4.65
CA ASN A 241 9.08 -10.30 -3.21
C ASN A 241 9.20 -11.62 -2.42
N LEU A 242 8.62 -12.70 -2.90
CA LEU A 242 8.69 -14.00 -2.23
C LEU A 242 9.89 -14.85 -2.68
N PHE A 243 10.33 -14.72 -3.94
CA PHE A 243 11.26 -15.65 -4.57
C PHE A 243 12.65 -15.07 -4.89
N SER A 244 12.86 -13.74 -4.75
CA SER A 244 14.10 -13.05 -5.13
C SER A 244 14.76 -12.28 -3.98
N GLU A 245 16.08 -12.07 -4.08
CA GLU A 245 16.85 -11.19 -3.20
C GLU A 245 16.56 -9.70 -3.41
N ASP A 246 15.80 -9.36 -4.47
CA ASP A 246 15.34 -8.00 -4.75
C ASP A 246 13.97 -7.69 -4.12
N ALA A 247 13.49 -8.57 -3.23
CA ALA A 247 12.32 -8.35 -2.42
C ALA A 247 12.34 -6.99 -1.69
N LEU A 248 11.21 -6.29 -1.72
CA LEU A 248 11.00 -4.99 -1.07
C LEU A 248 12.15 -4.00 -1.35
N ALA A 249 12.58 -3.89 -2.62
CA ALA A 249 13.76 -3.12 -3.04
C ALA A 249 13.86 -1.70 -2.44
N PHE A 250 12.73 -1.01 -2.25
CA PHE A 250 12.69 0.29 -1.57
C PHE A 250 13.25 0.24 -0.14
N VAL A 251 12.92 -0.80 0.63
CA VAL A 251 13.45 -1.04 1.98
C VAL A 251 14.95 -1.33 1.91
N LYS A 252 15.38 -2.10 0.90
CA LYS A 252 16.79 -2.40 0.67
C LYS A 252 17.59 -1.11 0.49
N ASP A 253 17.08 -0.19 -0.33
CA ASP A 253 17.72 1.11 -0.59
C ASP A 253 17.79 2.00 0.65
N LEU A 254 16.77 1.95 1.52
CA LEU A 254 16.76 2.69 2.79
C LEU A 254 17.87 2.26 3.74
N PHE A 255 18.16 0.95 3.81
CA PHE A 255 19.16 0.38 4.72
C PHE A 255 20.53 0.11 4.06
N LYS A 256 20.66 0.34 2.76
CA LYS A 256 21.88 0.11 1.96
C LYS A 256 23.14 0.75 2.55
N GLY A 257 22.98 1.91 3.21
CA GLY A 257 24.07 2.65 3.84
C GLY A 257 24.66 2.00 5.11
N MET A 258 24.01 1.00 5.69
CA MET A 258 24.45 0.36 6.94
C MET A 258 25.57 -0.68 6.73
N GLY A 259 25.81 -1.14 5.49
CA GLY A 259 26.87 -2.09 5.18
C GLY A 259 26.70 -3.47 5.80
N ILE A 260 25.46 -3.89 6.07
CA ILE A 260 25.08 -5.17 6.66
C ILE A 260 24.19 -5.90 5.66
N ASN A 261 24.42 -7.20 5.47
CA ASN A 261 23.57 -8.03 4.63
C ASN A 261 22.35 -8.49 5.42
N PHE A 262 21.17 -8.37 4.81
CA PHE A 262 19.89 -8.85 5.35
C PHE A 262 19.05 -9.41 4.20
N ASN A 263 18.08 -10.25 4.54
CA ASN A 263 17.24 -10.96 3.59
C ASN A 263 15.79 -10.46 3.68
N LEU A 264 15.39 -9.60 2.75
CA LEU A 264 14.03 -9.06 2.69
C LEU A 264 13.00 -10.07 2.19
N ALA A 265 13.41 -11.10 1.45
CA ALA A 265 12.48 -12.15 1.05
C ALA A 265 11.98 -12.93 2.28
N GLU A 266 12.86 -13.17 3.26
CA GLU A 266 12.47 -13.78 4.53
C GLU A 266 11.44 -12.93 5.28
N VAL A 267 11.60 -11.60 5.28
CA VAL A 267 10.62 -10.67 5.88
C VAL A 267 9.30 -10.69 5.09
N ALA A 268 9.36 -10.59 3.76
CA ALA A 268 8.18 -10.61 2.89
C ALA A 268 7.35 -11.91 3.05
N ARG A 269 8.02 -13.05 3.26
CA ARG A 269 7.38 -14.36 3.49
C ARG A 269 6.63 -14.44 4.82
N LEU A 270 6.82 -13.49 5.73
CA LEU A 270 6.11 -13.36 7.00
C LEU A 270 4.95 -12.35 6.92
N ILE A 271 4.67 -11.79 5.74
CA ILE A 271 3.64 -10.75 5.56
C ILE A 271 2.45 -11.34 4.80
N PRO A 272 1.34 -11.70 5.47
CA PRO A 272 0.13 -12.22 4.82
C PRO A 272 -0.34 -11.44 3.60
N SER A 273 -0.36 -10.11 3.69
CA SER A 273 -0.84 -9.26 2.60
C SER A 273 -0.03 -9.38 1.30
N VAL A 274 1.26 -9.74 1.37
CA VAL A 274 2.10 -9.96 0.18
C VAL A 274 1.63 -11.18 -0.62
N TYR A 275 1.19 -12.24 0.06
CA TYR A 275 0.63 -13.42 -0.61
C TYR A 275 -0.69 -13.10 -1.31
N GLU A 276 -1.49 -12.24 -0.70
CA GLU A 276 -2.78 -11.80 -1.26
C GLU A 276 -2.62 -10.91 -2.51
N LEU A 277 -1.39 -10.47 -2.83
CA LEU A 277 -1.04 -9.74 -4.05
C LEU A 277 -0.54 -10.66 -5.18
N LEU A 278 -0.43 -11.98 -4.96
CA LEU A 278 0.06 -12.89 -5.99
C LEU A 278 -0.91 -12.96 -7.18
N PRO A 279 -0.41 -13.23 -8.41
CA PRO A 279 -1.24 -13.34 -9.59
C PRO A 279 -2.39 -14.33 -9.42
N THR A 280 -3.62 -13.91 -9.73
CA THR A 280 -4.80 -14.77 -9.63
C THR A 280 -4.95 -15.66 -10.87
N LYS A 281 -5.85 -16.64 -10.80
CA LYS A 281 -6.21 -17.46 -11.95
C LYS A 281 -6.67 -16.63 -13.16
N GLU A 282 -7.39 -15.54 -12.93
CA GLU A 282 -7.84 -14.60 -13.96
C GLU A 282 -6.66 -13.84 -14.59
N PHE A 283 -5.60 -13.55 -13.83
CA PHE A 283 -4.37 -12.99 -14.40
C PHE A 283 -3.69 -13.98 -15.37
N PHE A 284 -3.61 -15.26 -15.00
CA PHE A 284 -3.11 -16.30 -15.91
C PHE A 284 -3.97 -16.40 -17.17
N ALA A 285 -5.28 -16.19 -17.06
CA ALA A 285 -6.20 -16.23 -18.20
C ALA A 285 -6.04 -15.06 -19.19
N LEU A 286 -5.25 -14.03 -18.86
CA LEU A 286 -4.89 -12.95 -19.81
C LEU A 286 -3.87 -13.41 -20.86
N TYR A 287 -3.22 -14.56 -20.66
CA TYR A 287 -2.19 -15.08 -21.56
C TYR A 287 -2.78 -16.10 -22.53
N SER A 288 -2.25 -16.12 -23.76
CA SER A 288 -2.70 -17.04 -24.80
C SER A 288 -2.40 -18.50 -24.47
N GLU A 289 -3.13 -19.43 -25.08
CA GLU A 289 -2.87 -20.87 -24.94
C GLU A 289 -1.41 -21.20 -25.26
N GLY A 290 -0.72 -21.86 -24.32
CA GLY A 290 0.71 -22.21 -24.42
C GLY A 290 1.68 -21.12 -23.93
N ASP A 291 1.17 -19.98 -23.46
CA ASP A 291 1.94 -18.92 -22.78
C ASP A 291 1.51 -18.80 -21.31
N SER A 292 2.32 -18.12 -20.48
CA SER A 292 2.05 -17.96 -19.06
C SER A 292 2.77 -16.74 -18.47
N PRO A 293 2.21 -16.12 -17.42
CA PRO A 293 2.97 -15.17 -16.61
C PRO A 293 4.08 -15.83 -15.79
N ILE A 294 4.05 -17.16 -15.59
CA ILE A 294 5.03 -17.87 -14.77
C ILE A 294 5.60 -19.06 -15.54
N PHE A 295 6.92 -19.12 -15.60
CA PHE A 295 7.65 -20.26 -16.15
C PHE A 295 8.34 -20.99 -15.02
N ILE A 296 8.24 -22.32 -14.97
CA ILE A 296 8.90 -23.17 -13.97
C ILE A 296 9.83 -24.12 -14.71
N ASN A 297 11.12 -24.06 -14.38
CA ASN A 297 12.18 -24.83 -15.05
C ASN A 297 12.14 -24.68 -16.59
N GLY A 298 11.85 -23.46 -17.06
CA GLY A 298 11.78 -23.09 -18.48
C GLY A 298 10.50 -23.50 -19.21
N ALA A 299 9.52 -24.11 -18.53
CA ALA A 299 8.22 -24.46 -19.10
C ALA A 299 7.12 -23.52 -18.60
N PRO A 300 6.16 -23.09 -19.44
CA PRO A 300 5.03 -22.28 -18.99
C PRO A 300 4.20 -23.07 -17.99
N ALA A 301 3.94 -22.47 -16.82
CA ALA A 301 3.15 -23.08 -15.77
C ALA A 301 1.70 -22.62 -15.84
N THR A 302 0.77 -23.53 -15.60
CA THR A 302 -0.62 -23.18 -15.27
C THR A 302 -0.69 -22.56 -13.87
N TYR A 303 -1.78 -21.83 -13.57
CA TYR A 303 -2.04 -21.33 -12.21
C TYR A 303 -1.94 -22.45 -11.16
N GLN A 304 -2.49 -23.64 -11.46
CA GLN A 304 -2.43 -24.76 -10.52
C GLN A 304 -1.03 -25.32 -10.30
N GLN A 305 -0.21 -25.36 -11.36
CA GLN A 305 1.19 -25.74 -11.21
C GLN A 305 1.94 -24.69 -10.40
N PHE A 306 1.69 -23.40 -10.62
CA PHE A 306 2.29 -22.34 -9.80
C PHE A 306 1.90 -22.49 -8.32
N MET A 307 0.61 -22.66 -8.00
CA MET A 307 0.15 -22.84 -6.62
C MET A 307 0.75 -24.09 -5.97
N GLN A 308 0.80 -25.23 -6.67
CA GLN A 308 1.45 -26.44 -6.16
C GLN A 308 2.94 -26.21 -5.85
N ASN A 309 3.63 -25.45 -6.70
CA ASN A 309 5.04 -25.10 -6.51
C ASN A 309 5.26 -24.08 -5.38
N LEU A 310 4.35 -23.13 -5.18
CA LEU A 310 4.37 -22.24 -4.02
C LEU A 310 4.20 -23.04 -2.72
N LEU A 311 3.21 -23.93 -2.68
CA LEU A 311 2.89 -24.72 -1.48
C LEU A 311 3.93 -25.80 -1.17
N SER A 312 4.82 -26.14 -2.12
CA SER A 312 5.93 -27.07 -1.88
C SER A 312 7.13 -26.39 -1.21
N GLN A 313 7.19 -25.05 -1.18
CA GLN A 313 8.33 -24.34 -0.64
C GLN A 313 8.50 -24.58 0.86
N THR A 314 9.75 -24.73 1.31
CA THR A 314 10.04 -25.00 2.72
C THR A 314 9.58 -23.87 3.65
N TRP A 315 9.64 -22.62 3.19
CA TRP A 315 9.30 -21.42 3.95
C TRP A 315 7.80 -21.09 4.02
N VAL A 316 6.93 -21.79 3.28
CA VAL A 316 5.48 -21.66 3.46
C VAL A 316 4.98 -22.43 4.67
N LYS A 317 5.82 -23.29 5.26
CA LYS A 317 5.49 -24.05 6.46
C LYS A 317 5.78 -23.22 7.71
N GLY A 318 4.88 -23.30 8.67
CA GLY A 318 5.07 -22.74 10.00
C GLY A 318 5.96 -23.61 10.89
N SER A 319 6.12 -23.17 12.12
CA SER A 319 6.88 -23.84 13.17
C SER A 319 6.35 -25.23 13.55
N ASP A 320 5.06 -25.50 13.29
CA ASP A 320 4.42 -26.81 13.46
C ASP A 320 4.67 -27.78 12.28
N GLY A 321 5.29 -27.30 11.19
CA GLY A 321 5.56 -28.06 9.97
C GLY A 321 4.39 -28.10 8.98
N GLU A 322 3.24 -27.52 9.32
CA GLU A 322 2.08 -27.36 8.44
C GLU A 322 2.22 -26.07 7.63
N ILE A 323 1.50 -25.96 6.51
CA ILE A 323 1.44 -24.71 5.73
C ILE A 323 0.88 -23.60 6.63
N LYS A 324 1.37 -22.37 6.54
CA LYS A 324 0.83 -21.23 7.31
C LYS A 324 -0.62 -20.94 6.94
N ASP A 325 -1.45 -20.58 7.92
CA ASP A 325 -2.91 -20.50 7.75
C ASP A 325 -3.34 -19.50 6.69
N PHE A 326 -2.66 -18.34 6.63
CA PHE A 326 -2.92 -17.29 5.64
C PHE A 326 -2.51 -17.68 4.21
N ILE A 327 -1.83 -18.80 4.00
CA ILE A 327 -1.45 -19.32 2.67
C ILE A 327 -2.40 -20.44 2.23
N LYS A 328 -2.90 -21.27 3.15
CA LYS A 328 -3.72 -22.48 2.86
C LYS A 328 -4.91 -22.18 1.95
N ASN A 329 -5.55 -21.03 2.13
CA ASN A 329 -6.81 -20.69 1.47
C ASN A 329 -6.64 -19.63 0.38
N LEU A 330 -5.42 -19.39 -0.11
CA LEU A 330 -5.15 -18.27 -1.03
C LEU A 330 -5.97 -18.36 -2.33
N GLU A 331 -6.12 -19.55 -2.92
CA GLU A 331 -6.97 -19.72 -4.11
C GLU A 331 -8.43 -19.40 -3.82
N SER A 332 -9.00 -19.95 -2.73
CA SER A 332 -10.37 -19.66 -2.32
C SER A 332 -10.58 -18.17 -1.99
N TYR A 333 -9.56 -17.51 -1.44
CA TYR A 333 -9.57 -16.08 -1.17
C TYR A 333 -9.65 -15.27 -2.48
N GLN A 334 -8.82 -15.59 -3.46
CA GLN A 334 -8.82 -14.93 -4.77
C GLN A 334 -10.13 -15.17 -5.54
N ASP A 335 -10.60 -16.42 -5.57
CA ASP A 335 -11.87 -16.80 -6.21
C ASP A 335 -13.08 -16.04 -5.62
N ALA A 336 -13.02 -15.69 -4.33
CA ALA A 336 -14.10 -15.01 -3.64
C ALA A 336 -14.30 -13.54 -4.07
N PHE A 337 -13.40 -12.98 -4.87
CA PHE A 337 -13.63 -11.68 -5.51
C PHE A 337 -14.49 -11.75 -6.77
N PHE A 338 -14.77 -12.95 -7.30
CA PHE A 338 -15.50 -13.13 -8.55
C PHE A 338 -16.86 -13.76 -8.31
N VAL A 339 -17.92 -13.02 -8.65
CA VAL A 339 -19.30 -13.47 -8.49
C VAL A 339 -20.03 -13.52 -9.83
N ASN A 340 -21.05 -14.37 -9.91
CA ASN A 340 -21.93 -14.42 -11.07
C ASN A 340 -22.76 -13.13 -11.13
N ALA A 341 -22.79 -12.47 -12.28
CA ALA A 341 -23.47 -11.19 -12.46
C ALA A 341 -24.07 -11.01 -13.86
N THR A 342 -25.09 -10.16 -13.94
CA THR A 342 -25.71 -9.72 -15.19
C THR A 342 -25.57 -8.20 -15.31
N TYR A 343 -25.27 -7.72 -16.52
CA TYR A 343 -25.13 -6.29 -16.77
C TYR A 343 -26.49 -5.58 -16.82
N ASP A 344 -26.71 -4.63 -15.92
CA ASP A 344 -27.89 -3.75 -15.92
C ASP A 344 -27.62 -2.52 -16.79
N LYS A 345 -28.04 -2.60 -18.06
CA LYS A 345 -27.87 -1.50 -19.03
C LYS A 345 -28.50 -0.17 -18.62
N ALA A 346 -29.51 -0.19 -17.75
CA ALA A 346 -30.18 1.05 -17.33
C ALA A 346 -29.38 1.80 -16.26
N LYS A 347 -28.60 1.07 -15.46
CA LYS A 347 -27.74 1.61 -14.41
C LYS A 347 -26.26 1.66 -14.82
N ASP A 348 -25.94 1.10 -15.97
CA ASP A 348 -24.58 0.98 -16.52
C ASP A 348 -23.61 0.28 -15.54
N ILE A 349 -24.10 -0.79 -14.88
CA ILE A 349 -23.37 -1.48 -13.82
C ILE A 349 -23.66 -2.98 -13.84
N TRP A 350 -22.73 -3.78 -13.32
CA TRP A 350 -22.99 -5.20 -13.06
C TRP A 350 -23.79 -5.38 -11.78
N VAL A 351 -24.75 -6.31 -11.81
CA VAL A 351 -25.56 -6.68 -10.65
C VAL A 351 -25.40 -8.18 -10.43
N GLU A 352 -25.14 -8.57 -9.19
CA GLU A 352 -24.99 -9.97 -8.80
C GLU A 352 -26.26 -10.77 -9.19
N ASP A 353 -26.04 -11.88 -9.88
CA ASP A 353 -27.09 -12.76 -10.40
C ASP A 353 -26.55 -14.19 -10.36
N SER A 354 -26.98 -14.94 -9.35
CA SER A 354 -26.53 -16.33 -9.13
C SER A 354 -26.85 -17.27 -10.29
N LYS A 355 -27.76 -16.90 -11.20
CA LYS A 355 -28.12 -17.68 -12.38
C LYS A 355 -27.28 -17.35 -13.61
N SER A 356 -26.52 -16.26 -13.58
CA SER A 356 -25.63 -15.87 -14.67
C SER A 356 -24.42 -16.81 -14.74
N GLU A 357 -23.96 -17.10 -15.95
CA GLU A 357 -22.67 -17.77 -16.18
C GLU A 357 -21.52 -16.76 -16.28
N GLN A 358 -21.83 -15.47 -16.43
CA GLN A 358 -20.83 -14.42 -16.48
C GLN A 358 -20.34 -14.13 -15.07
N LYS A 359 -19.03 -14.23 -14.88
CA LYS A 359 -18.36 -13.80 -13.66
C LYS A 359 -17.72 -12.44 -13.84
N VAL A 360 -17.80 -11.62 -12.80
CA VAL A 360 -17.15 -10.31 -12.72
C VAL A 360 -16.55 -10.12 -11.34
N HIS A 361 -15.54 -9.28 -11.26
CA HIS A 361 -14.93 -8.92 -9.99
C HIS A 361 -15.85 -8.01 -9.18
N VAL A 362 -15.82 -8.10 -7.85
CA VAL A 362 -16.67 -7.31 -6.94
C VAL A 362 -16.53 -5.79 -7.12
N SER A 363 -15.37 -5.31 -7.60
CA SER A 363 -15.19 -3.90 -7.97
C SER A 363 -16.11 -3.45 -9.12
N GLN A 364 -16.57 -4.37 -9.97
CA GLN A 364 -17.45 -4.04 -11.10
C GLN A 364 -18.93 -3.97 -10.69
N LEU A 365 -19.26 -4.31 -9.43
CA LEU A 365 -20.62 -4.27 -8.87
C LEU A 365 -20.97 -2.93 -8.20
N VAL A 366 -20.02 -2.00 -8.16
CA VAL A 366 -20.20 -0.61 -7.73
C VAL A 366 -19.69 0.31 -8.84
N SER A 367 -20.06 1.59 -8.80
CA SER A 367 -19.52 2.58 -9.72
C SER A 367 -18.01 2.69 -9.50
N THR A 368 -17.22 2.21 -10.46
CA THR A 368 -15.75 2.13 -10.32
C THR A 368 -15.05 2.75 -11.50
N GLU A 369 -14.09 3.62 -11.17
CA GLU A 369 -13.29 4.42 -12.10
C GLU A 369 -11.82 4.06 -11.92
N TYR A 370 -11.29 3.24 -12.83
CA TYR A 370 -9.95 2.66 -12.70
C TYR A 370 -8.90 3.64 -13.19
N VAL A 371 -8.04 4.11 -12.28
CA VAL A 371 -6.90 4.97 -12.65
C VAL A 371 -5.67 4.10 -12.84
N ILE A 372 -5.23 3.96 -14.08
CA ILE A 372 -4.29 2.93 -14.53
C ILE A 372 -3.03 3.58 -15.08
N GLY A 373 -1.88 3.32 -14.47
CA GLY A 373 -0.61 3.77 -15.04
C GLY A 373 -0.18 2.90 -16.22
N VAL A 374 0.32 3.54 -17.27
CA VAL A 374 0.84 2.92 -18.49
C VAL A 374 2.14 3.62 -18.93
N GLY A 375 2.92 2.97 -19.78
CA GLY A 375 4.14 3.57 -20.32
C GLY A 375 5.35 3.45 -19.39
N LYS A 376 5.33 2.48 -18.47
CA LYS A 376 6.50 2.01 -17.74
C LYS A 376 6.68 0.53 -17.96
N PHE A 377 7.94 0.12 -18.02
CA PHE A 377 8.30 -1.30 -18.03
C PHE A 377 7.88 -1.92 -16.70
N THR A 378 6.88 -2.79 -16.76
CA THR A 378 6.36 -3.53 -15.63
C THR A 378 6.67 -4.99 -15.81
N VAL A 379 7.11 -5.67 -14.74
CA VAL A 379 7.28 -7.12 -14.76
C VAL A 379 5.94 -7.77 -15.06
N ASN A 380 5.89 -8.55 -16.14
CA ASN A 380 4.70 -9.29 -16.52
C ASN A 380 4.96 -10.80 -16.55
N ARG A 381 6.22 -11.25 -16.51
CA ARG A 381 6.55 -12.66 -16.37
C ARG A 381 7.70 -12.91 -15.41
N SER A 382 7.67 -14.03 -14.71
CA SER A 382 8.78 -14.50 -13.87
C SER A 382 9.18 -15.92 -14.23
N HIS A 383 10.48 -16.17 -14.24
CA HIS A 383 11.09 -17.47 -14.49
C HIS A 383 11.62 -18.02 -13.18
N LEU A 384 11.04 -19.15 -12.79
CA LEU A 384 11.30 -19.84 -11.53
C LEU A 384 12.13 -21.10 -11.80
N ILE A 385 13.19 -21.31 -11.02
CA ILE A 385 14.12 -22.46 -11.17
C ILE A 385 14.27 -23.22 -9.85
N GLY A 386 14.42 -24.55 -9.93
CA GLY A 386 14.73 -25.43 -8.80
C GLY A 386 13.66 -26.50 -8.55
N ASP A 387 14.08 -27.67 -8.05
CA ASP A 387 13.19 -28.81 -7.82
C ASP A 387 12.65 -28.88 -6.37
N ASP A 388 13.48 -28.52 -5.37
CA ASP A 388 13.13 -28.61 -3.93
C ASP A 388 13.06 -27.25 -3.21
N ASN A 389 13.64 -26.21 -3.80
CA ASN A 389 13.57 -24.82 -3.34
C ASN A 389 13.61 -23.94 -4.57
N ILE A 390 12.44 -23.46 -4.98
CA ILE A 390 12.31 -22.64 -6.17
C ILE A 390 12.76 -21.22 -5.82
N THR A 391 13.56 -20.64 -6.71
CA THR A 391 13.94 -19.21 -6.65
C THR A 391 13.59 -18.55 -7.98
N GLU A 392 13.40 -17.24 -7.95
CA GLU A 392 13.29 -16.46 -9.18
C GLU A 392 14.68 -16.34 -9.82
N ASP A 393 14.79 -16.75 -11.09
CA ASP A 393 16.00 -16.60 -11.91
C ASP A 393 16.05 -15.21 -12.54
N TYR A 394 14.98 -14.83 -13.24
CA TYR A 394 14.80 -13.49 -13.78
C TYR A 394 13.32 -13.20 -14.08
N ALA A 395 13.02 -11.91 -14.27
CA ALA A 395 11.70 -11.42 -14.61
C ALA A 395 11.73 -10.68 -15.97
N ASP A 396 10.75 -10.95 -16.81
CA ASP A 396 10.54 -10.22 -18.06
C ASP A 396 9.62 -9.02 -17.83
N GLN A 397 9.99 -7.92 -18.47
CA GLN A 397 9.19 -6.70 -18.47
C GLN A 397 8.40 -6.57 -19.76
N ASP A 398 7.15 -6.09 -19.64
CA ASP A 398 6.38 -5.67 -20.80
C ASP A 398 6.99 -4.43 -21.47
N LYS A 399 7.15 -4.50 -22.79
CA LYS A 399 7.72 -3.44 -23.63
C LYS A 399 6.74 -2.98 -24.72
N THR A 400 5.46 -3.34 -24.61
CA THR A 400 4.40 -2.97 -25.56
C THR A 400 4.38 -1.45 -25.79
N GLU A 401 4.39 -1.02 -27.06
CA GLU A 401 4.30 0.40 -27.40
C GLU A 401 2.85 0.87 -27.41
N ILE A 402 2.57 2.01 -26.77
CA ILE A 402 1.24 2.61 -26.67
C ILE A 402 1.31 4.05 -27.15
N ASN A 403 0.36 4.46 -27.99
CA ASN A 403 0.26 5.82 -28.49
C ASN A 403 -0.73 6.64 -27.64
N ALA A 404 -0.26 7.74 -27.06
CA ALA A 404 -1.04 8.65 -26.24
C ALA A 404 -1.68 9.81 -27.04
N ALA A 405 -1.55 9.83 -28.36
CA ALA A 405 -2.17 10.85 -29.21
C ALA A 405 -3.70 10.83 -29.07
N GLY A 406 -4.29 12.00 -28.79
CA GLY A 406 -5.74 12.17 -28.59
C GLY A 406 -6.23 11.89 -27.16
N SER A 407 -5.38 11.43 -26.24
CA SER A 407 -5.75 11.26 -24.83
C SER A 407 -5.57 12.56 -24.02
N ILE A 408 -5.82 12.51 -22.71
CA ILE A 408 -5.53 13.60 -21.76
C ILE A 408 -4.11 14.17 -21.96
N PHE A 409 -3.15 13.31 -22.30
CA PHE A 409 -1.78 13.68 -22.67
C PHE A 409 -1.72 14.76 -23.77
N SER A 410 -2.50 14.61 -24.83
CA SER A 410 -2.52 15.53 -25.97
C SER A 410 -3.15 16.88 -25.66
N ASN A 411 -4.03 16.95 -24.66
CA ASN A 411 -4.71 18.17 -24.24
C ASN A 411 -3.85 19.05 -23.32
N TYR A 412 -2.88 18.47 -22.60
CA TYR A 412 -2.11 19.20 -21.58
C TYR A 412 -0.60 19.34 -21.89
N ILE A 413 -0.03 18.51 -22.78
CA ILE A 413 1.43 18.44 -22.99
C ILE A 413 1.85 18.62 -24.46
N GLY A 414 1.04 18.14 -25.41
CA GLY A 414 1.37 18.10 -26.85
C GLY A 414 1.13 19.38 -27.66
N VAL A 415 0.86 20.52 -27.02
CA VAL A 415 0.53 21.80 -27.68
C VAL A 415 1.64 22.84 -27.52
N GLU A 416 1.86 23.63 -28.57
CA GLU A 416 2.80 24.77 -28.56
C GLU A 416 2.38 25.78 -27.46
N GLY A 417 3.15 25.85 -26.36
CA GLY A 417 2.83 26.65 -25.18
C GLY A 417 2.34 25.86 -23.94
N GLY A 418 2.26 24.52 -24.02
CA GLY A 418 1.98 23.65 -22.88
C GLY A 418 3.10 23.67 -21.82
N GLN A 419 2.74 23.43 -20.55
CA GLN A 419 3.72 23.40 -19.45
C GLN A 419 4.57 22.12 -19.55
N GLY A 420 5.83 22.31 -19.95
CA GLY A 420 6.77 21.23 -20.29
C GLY A 420 7.87 21.70 -21.23
N ASN A 421 7.60 22.76 -22.01
CA ASN A 421 8.60 23.43 -22.85
C ASN A 421 9.68 24.11 -22.00
N GLY A 422 10.73 23.35 -21.65
CA GLY A 422 12.05 23.89 -21.31
C GLY A 422 12.72 23.38 -20.04
N ARG A 423 12.14 22.43 -19.26
CA ARG A 423 12.81 21.93 -18.02
C ARG A 423 12.81 20.43 -17.78
N VAL A 424 12.06 19.62 -18.53
CA VAL A 424 12.04 18.17 -18.37
C VAL A 424 12.03 17.53 -19.76
N SER A 425 13.18 17.03 -20.22
CA SER A 425 13.28 16.28 -21.48
C SER A 425 12.96 14.81 -21.21
N ILE A 426 11.68 14.44 -21.17
CA ILE A 426 11.30 13.03 -21.24
C ILE A 426 11.06 12.70 -22.71
N ILE A 427 11.99 11.98 -23.32
CA ILE A 427 12.06 11.65 -24.75
C ILE A 427 10.72 11.12 -25.30
N ASP A 428 10.01 10.33 -24.50
CA ASP A 428 8.75 9.69 -24.90
C ASP A 428 7.57 10.68 -24.96
N TYR A 429 7.63 11.79 -24.20
CA TYR A 429 6.59 12.82 -24.20
C TYR A 429 6.68 13.72 -25.45
N GLU A 430 7.82 13.78 -26.14
CA GLU A 430 7.93 14.50 -27.42
C GLU A 430 7.28 13.72 -28.56
N THR A 431 7.29 12.39 -28.48
CA THR A 431 6.72 11.51 -29.51
C THR A 431 5.28 11.11 -29.24
N GLY A 432 4.86 11.14 -27.96
CA GLY A 432 3.57 10.59 -27.51
C GLY A 432 3.52 9.06 -27.54
N ILE A 433 4.66 8.39 -27.74
CA ILE A 433 4.79 6.93 -27.79
C ILE A 433 5.47 6.48 -26.50
N PHE A 434 4.76 5.66 -25.72
CA PHE A 434 5.22 5.12 -24.46
C PHE A 434 5.42 3.61 -24.55
N ARG A 435 6.21 3.03 -23.64
CA ARG A 435 6.49 1.59 -23.62
C ARG A 435 6.16 0.93 -22.29
N GLY A 436 5.46 -0.20 -22.36
CA GLY A 436 5.01 -1.04 -21.26
C GLY A 436 3.54 -0.80 -20.89
N LEU A 437 2.74 -1.87 -20.78
CA LEU A 437 1.38 -1.84 -20.26
C LEU A 437 1.39 -1.97 -18.74
N GLY A 438 1.88 -0.92 -18.07
CA GLY A 438 1.80 -0.79 -16.63
C GLY A 438 2.59 0.40 -16.11
N ASP A 439 2.68 0.49 -14.79
CA ASP A 439 3.23 1.62 -14.04
C ASP A 439 4.61 1.35 -13.40
N GLY A 440 5.23 0.22 -13.73
CA GLY A 440 6.48 -0.27 -13.13
C GLY A 440 6.29 -1.30 -12.02
N THR A 441 5.07 -1.46 -11.49
CA THR A 441 4.74 -2.43 -10.42
C THR A 441 3.49 -3.25 -10.76
N VAL A 442 2.46 -2.61 -11.28
CA VAL A 442 1.17 -3.25 -11.59
C VAL A 442 0.92 -3.24 -13.10
N PRO A 443 0.67 -4.42 -13.71
CA PRO A 443 0.26 -4.50 -15.10
C PRO A 443 -1.10 -3.82 -15.32
N ALA A 444 -1.28 -3.12 -16.45
CA ALA A 444 -2.48 -2.33 -16.73
C ALA A 444 -3.76 -3.17 -16.70
N TYR A 445 -3.73 -4.38 -17.24
CA TYR A 445 -4.86 -5.31 -17.20
C TYR A 445 -5.12 -5.92 -15.82
N SER A 446 -4.12 -5.95 -14.92
CA SER A 446 -4.41 -6.25 -13.51
C SER A 446 -5.14 -5.09 -12.86
N ALA A 447 -4.70 -3.86 -13.13
CA ALA A 447 -5.31 -2.64 -12.59
C ALA A 447 -6.74 -2.37 -13.09
N SER A 448 -7.06 -2.76 -14.33
CA SER A 448 -8.43 -2.68 -14.88
C SER A 448 -9.31 -3.88 -14.53
N CYS A 449 -8.79 -4.84 -13.78
CA CYS A 449 -9.43 -6.13 -13.52
C CYS A 449 -9.80 -6.89 -14.82
N GLY A 450 -8.89 -6.92 -15.78
CA GLY A 450 -9.03 -7.62 -17.06
C GLY A 450 -9.93 -6.92 -18.07
N GLN A 451 -10.49 -5.76 -17.72
CA GLN A 451 -11.28 -4.96 -18.65
C GLN A 451 -10.41 -4.38 -19.75
N SER A 452 -11.05 -4.14 -20.90
CA SER A 452 -10.41 -3.44 -22.00
C SER A 452 -10.01 -2.03 -21.58
N LEU A 453 -8.80 -1.61 -21.96
CA LEU A 453 -8.24 -0.29 -21.59
C LEU A 453 -8.89 0.88 -22.34
N ASP A 454 -9.78 0.60 -23.30
CA ASP A 454 -10.63 1.58 -23.98
C ASP A 454 -12.03 1.72 -23.35
N SER A 455 -12.31 0.97 -22.28
CA SER A 455 -13.55 1.11 -21.50
C SER A 455 -13.68 2.53 -20.95
N ALA A 456 -14.89 3.08 -20.91
CA ALA A 456 -15.15 4.46 -20.51
C ALA A 456 -14.67 4.80 -19.08
N ASN A 457 -14.65 3.78 -18.21
CA ASN A 457 -14.21 3.90 -16.82
C ASN A 457 -12.73 3.51 -16.58
N CYS A 458 -11.93 3.40 -17.64
CA CYS A 458 -10.50 3.14 -17.58
C CYS A 458 -9.73 4.43 -17.93
N HIS A 459 -9.09 5.02 -16.93
CA HIS A 459 -8.38 6.30 -17.00
C HIS A 459 -6.87 6.07 -17.06
N LEU A 460 -6.28 6.23 -18.25
CA LEU A 460 -4.87 5.91 -18.50
C LEU A 460 -3.92 7.07 -18.17
N VAL A 461 -3.02 6.83 -17.21
CA VAL A 461 -1.97 7.78 -16.80
C VAL A 461 -0.65 7.40 -17.47
N TYR A 462 -0.21 8.19 -18.44
CA TYR A 462 0.94 7.86 -19.28
C TYR A 462 2.26 8.32 -18.69
N GLY A 463 3.25 7.42 -18.65
CA GLY A 463 4.64 7.75 -18.35
C GLY A 463 4.91 8.06 -16.88
N VAL A 464 3.97 7.73 -15.99
CA VAL A 464 4.09 7.90 -14.54
C VAL A 464 4.35 6.55 -13.87
N LYS A 465 5.25 6.53 -12.87
CA LYS A 465 5.51 5.32 -12.08
C LYS A 465 4.40 5.07 -11.05
N HIS A 466 4.34 3.85 -10.52
CA HIS A 466 3.34 3.39 -9.56
C HIS A 466 3.10 4.34 -8.37
N GLY A 467 4.17 4.76 -7.66
CA GLY A 467 4.05 5.63 -6.49
C GLY A 467 3.45 7.01 -6.80
N PRO A 468 3.97 7.75 -7.80
CA PRO A 468 3.44 9.07 -8.17
C PRO A 468 2.04 9.10 -8.79
N LEU A 469 1.34 7.96 -8.97
CA LEU A 469 -0.02 7.97 -9.55
C LEU A 469 -1.00 8.87 -8.79
N LEU A 470 -0.78 9.11 -7.50
CA LEU A 470 -1.63 9.95 -6.66
C LEU A 470 -0.85 10.98 -5.82
N ASN A 471 0.34 11.35 -6.27
CA ASN A 471 1.20 12.31 -5.59
C ASN A 471 1.92 13.24 -6.60
N ASP A 472 1.92 14.55 -6.32
CA ASP A 472 2.70 15.57 -7.02
C ASP A 472 4.09 15.76 -6.35
N SER A 473 4.88 14.69 -6.23
CA SER A 473 6.19 14.74 -5.56
C SER A 473 7.38 14.76 -6.52
N ILE A 474 8.39 15.52 -6.10
CA ILE A 474 9.77 15.44 -6.58
C ILE A 474 10.40 14.25 -5.87
N ASP A 475 10.76 13.20 -6.60
CA ASP A 475 11.73 12.24 -6.09
C ASP A 475 13.05 12.41 -6.85
N SER A 476 14.14 12.48 -6.10
CA SER A 476 15.53 12.58 -6.58
C SER A 476 15.92 11.47 -7.56
N VAL A 477 15.13 10.39 -7.62
CA VAL A 477 15.27 9.25 -8.54
C VAL A 477 14.36 9.38 -9.79
N ASN A 478 13.28 10.16 -9.74
CA ASN A 478 12.18 10.10 -10.73
C ASN A 478 11.86 11.42 -11.45
N GLY A 479 12.46 12.55 -11.06
CA GLY A 479 12.19 13.85 -11.71
C GLY A 479 10.81 14.42 -11.36
N TYR A 480 10.54 15.66 -11.78
CA TYR A 480 9.30 16.38 -11.52
C TYR A 480 8.14 15.81 -12.37
N CYS A 481 7.07 15.34 -11.73
CA CYS A 481 5.83 14.93 -12.39
C CYS A 481 4.64 15.75 -11.85
N PRO A 482 4.31 16.90 -12.47
CA PRO A 482 3.25 17.77 -12.00
C PRO A 482 1.89 17.06 -11.89
N ALA A 483 1.01 17.52 -10.99
CA ALA A 483 -0.32 16.95 -10.75
C ALA A 483 -1.18 16.72 -12.01
N TYR A 484 -1.05 17.58 -13.04
CA TYR A 484 -1.78 17.42 -14.32
C TYR A 484 -1.27 16.24 -15.18
N LEU A 485 -0.19 15.57 -14.76
CA LEU A 485 0.37 14.38 -15.40
C LEU A 485 0.06 13.09 -14.64
N THR A 486 -0.46 13.19 -13.42
CA THR A 486 -0.74 12.02 -12.57
C THR A 486 -2.21 11.64 -12.64
N GLY A 487 -2.62 10.61 -11.90
CA GLY A 487 -4.02 10.24 -11.75
C GLY A 487 -4.89 11.35 -11.15
N LEU A 488 -4.29 12.33 -10.48
CA LEU A 488 -5.03 13.46 -9.90
C LEU A 488 -5.78 14.28 -10.96
N ALA A 489 -5.29 14.30 -12.21
CA ALA A 489 -5.98 14.99 -13.30
C ALA A 489 -7.41 14.44 -13.55
N TYR A 490 -7.63 13.16 -13.27
CA TYR A 490 -8.94 12.52 -13.45
C TYR A 490 -9.92 12.79 -12.32
N ILE A 491 -9.45 13.21 -11.13
CA ILE A 491 -10.34 13.62 -10.04
C ILE A 491 -11.23 14.78 -10.49
N ASP A 492 -10.65 15.79 -11.14
CA ASP A 492 -11.37 16.97 -11.61
C ASP A 492 -12.33 16.69 -12.78
N GLU A 493 -12.06 15.63 -13.56
CA GLU A 493 -12.90 15.21 -14.67
C GLU A 493 -14.10 14.38 -14.19
N VAL A 494 -13.85 13.42 -13.31
CA VAL A 494 -14.81 12.37 -12.95
C VAL A 494 -15.70 12.80 -11.77
N LEU A 495 -15.10 13.39 -10.73
CA LEU A 495 -15.80 13.62 -9.47
C LEU A 495 -17.03 14.55 -9.56
N PRO A 496 -17.09 15.56 -10.45
CA PRO A 496 -18.29 16.37 -10.64
C PRO A 496 -19.56 15.60 -11.02
N ASP A 497 -19.44 14.38 -11.54
CA ASP A 497 -20.58 13.51 -11.89
C ASP A 497 -21.12 12.71 -10.69
N TYR A 498 -20.31 12.56 -9.64
CA TYR A 498 -20.63 11.79 -8.43
C TYR A 498 -20.97 12.65 -7.21
N VAL A 499 -20.69 13.95 -7.28
CA VAL A 499 -20.99 14.92 -6.22
C VAL A 499 -22.20 15.77 -6.61
N ALA A 500 -23.12 15.97 -5.67
CA ALA A 500 -24.24 16.88 -5.89
C ALA A 500 -23.72 18.32 -6.05
N LYS A 501 -23.98 18.93 -7.21
CA LYS A 501 -23.62 20.33 -7.45
C LYS A 501 -24.36 21.23 -6.44
N THR A 502 -23.63 21.94 -5.61
CA THR A 502 -24.17 22.96 -4.70
C THR A 502 -24.54 24.23 -5.47
N ASP A 503 -25.45 25.05 -4.93
CA ASP A 503 -25.81 26.35 -5.53
C ASP A 503 -24.58 27.27 -5.75
N ALA A 504 -23.53 27.12 -4.93
CA ALA A 504 -22.27 27.85 -5.07
C ALA A 504 -21.40 27.34 -6.25
N GLU A 505 -21.42 26.03 -6.52
CA GLU A 505 -20.73 25.41 -7.67
C GLU A 505 -21.43 25.72 -8.99
N ILE A 506 -22.75 25.89 -8.99
CA ILE A 506 -23.51 26.34 -10.16
C ILE A 506 -23.12 27.78 -10.54
N VAL A 507 -22.90 28.65 -9.55
CA VAL A 507 -22.46 30.04 -9.78
C VAL A 507 -21.01 30.11 -10.27
N LEU A 508 -20.14 29.19 -9.87
CA LEU A 508 -18.75 29.11 -10.37
C LEU A 508 -18.67 28.46 -11.75
N ALA A 509 -19.55 27.49 -12.06
CA ALA A 509 -19.62 26.85 -13.38
C ALA A 509 -20.11 27.81 -14.49
N ASP A 510 -20.87 28.85 -14.14
CA ASP A 510 -21.33 29.90 -15.07
C ASP A 510 -20.26 30.97 -15.36
N VAL A 511 -19.08 30.90 -14.72
CA VAL A 511 -17.93 31.77 -15.00
C VAL A 511 -16.84 30.99 -15.75
N ASN A 512 -17.11 30.73 -17.03
CA ASN A 512 -16.14 30.45 -18.12
C ASN A 512 -14.77 29.82 -17.75
N GLY A 513 -14.60 28.55 -18.16
CA GLY A 513 -13.48 28.10 -18.99
C GLY A 513 -12.16 27.75 -18.28
N SER A 514 -11.76 26.47 -18.39
CA SER A 514 -10.48 25.90 -17.94
C SER A 514 -10.15 26.26 -16.48
N GLY A 515 -10.61 25.44 -15.54
CA GLY A 515 -10.36 25.59 -14.10
C GLY A 515 -8.86 25.63 -13.79
N ARG A 516 -8.27 26.81 -13.88
CA ARG A 516 -6.88 27.11 -13.58
C ARG A 516 -6.91 27.97 -12.31
N PRO A 517 -6.31 27.52 -11.20
CA PRO A 517 -5.99 28.43 -10.11
C PRO A 517 -5.06 29.51 -10.66
N SER A 518 -5.46 30.78 -10.54
CA SER A 518 -4.69 31.92 -11.02
C SER A 518 -3.45 32.23 -10.18
N ASP A 519 -3.15 31.43 -9.15
CA ASP A 519 -1.94 31.60 -8.34
C ASP A 519 -1.47 30.25 -7.72
N ILE A 520 -0.56 29.56 -8.43
CA ILE A 520 0.09 28.30 -7.97
C ILE A 520 1.08 28.56 -6.81
N ASN A 521 1.34 29.82 -6.45
CA ASN A 521 2.22 30.14 -5.33
C ASN A 521 1.53 30.14 -3.96
N ALA A 522 0.23 29.83 -3.89
CA ALA A 522 -0.53 29.77 -2.64
C ALA A 522 -0.55 28.37 -1.98
N VAL A 523 0.22 27.40 -2.48
CA VAL A 523 0.55 26.19 -1.71
C VAL A 523 1.46 26.63 -0.55
N SER A 524 1.03 26.41 0.69
CA SER A 524 1.75 26.87 1.88
C SER A 524 3.22 26.41 1.82
N GLU A 525 4.15 27.26 2.27
CA GLU A 525 5.58 26.92 2.32
C GLU A 525 5.83 25.59 3.06
N ASP A 526 4.93 25.21 3.97
CA ASP A 526 4.97 23.95 4.73
C ASP A 526 4.90 22.69 3.84
N ILE A 527 4.20 22.70 2.70
CA ILE A 527 4.10 21.54 1.78
C ILE A 527 5.37 21.36 0.94
N LYS A 528 5.96 22.49 0.49
CA LYS A 528 7.28 22.46 -0.16
C LYS A 528 8.35 21.99 0.81
N ILE A 529 8.24 22.39 2.08
CA ILE A 529 9.13 21.89 3.13
C ILE A 529 8.89 20.40 3.33
N THR A 530 7.67 19.87 3.46
CA THR A 530 7.46 18.43 3.73
C THR A 530 7.91 17.51 2.59
N ALA A 531 7.62 17.80 1.32
CA ALA A 531 8.06 16.95 0.20
C ALA A 531 9.59 17.02 -0.04
N ILE A 532 10.18 18.22 0.05
CA ILE A 532 11.64 18.38 0.06
C ILE A 532 12.23 17.71 1.30
N THR A 533 11.54 17.75 2.44
CA THR A 533 11.97 17.11 3.69
C THR A 533 11.85 15.60 3.59
N VAL A 534 10.91 14.97 2.87
CA VAL A 534 10.88 13.51 2.73
C VAL A 534 12.02 12.99 1.84
N GLY A 535 12.24 13.61 0.67
CA GLY A 535 13.40 13.28 -0.18
C GLY A 535 14.74 13.62 0.47
N SER A 536 14.79 14.75 1.20
CA SER A 536 15.96 15.15 1.98
C SER A 536 16.11 14.33 3.25
N VAL A 537 15.06 13.84 3.90
CA VAL A 537 15.11 13.00 5.12
C VAL A 537 15.45 11.58 4.75
N LEU A 538 15.08 11.06 3.58
CA LEU A 538 15.62 9.78 3.10
C LEU A 538 17.12 9.91 2.79
N THR A 539 17.52 10.99 2.12
CA THR A 539 18.93 11.27 1.83
C THR A 539 19.72 11.62 3.09
N VAL A 540 19.13 12.33 4.05
CA VAL A 540 19.72 12.74 5.33
C VAL A 540 19.66 11.60 6.32
N ALA A 541 18.66 10.73 6.36
CA ALA A 541 18.66 9.53 7.17
C ALA A 541 19.72 8.57 6.63
N ALA A 542 19.80 8.34 5.32
CA ALA A 542 20.91 7.60 4.73
C ALA A 542 22.27 8.26 5.03
N ALA A 543 22.37 9.59 4.92
CA ALA A 543 23.60 10.32 5.21
C ALA A 543 23.94 10.38 6.71
N VAL A 544 22.95 10.40 7.61
CA VAL A 544 23.09 10.37 9.07
C VAL A 544 23.42 8.96 9.52
N ILE A 545 22.87 7.92 8.92
CA ILE A 545 23.26 6.52 9.10
C ILE A 545 24.71 6.35 8.68
N VAL A 546 25.08 6.84 7.49
CA VAL A 546 26.47 6.82 7.00
C VAL A 546 27.39 7.68 7.86
N LEU A 547 26.97 8.87 8.30
CA LEU A 547 27.77 9.73 9.20
C LEU A 547 27.95 9.08 10.57
N THR A 548 26.88 8.55 11.15
CA THR A 548 26.90 7.89 12.46
C THR A 548 27.83 6.69 12.39
N TYR A 549 27.70 5.83 11.36
CA TYR A 549 28.61 4.72 11.09
C TYR A 549 30.07 5.16 10.89
N ILE A 550 30.32 6.23 10.13
CA ILE A 550 31.68 6.79 9.94
C ILE A 550 32.24 7.34 11.27
N LEU A 551 31.40 7.96 12.10
CA LEU A 551 31.77 8.52 13.39
C LEU A 551 32.03 7.43 14.44
N THR A 552 31.25 6.35 14.48
CA THR A 552 31.53 5.17 15.32
C THR A 552 32.82 4.50 14.86
N LYS A 553 33.02 4.25 13.56
CA LYS A 553 34.25 3.66 13.02
C LYS A 553 35.51 4.49 13.32
N ASN A 554 35.41 5.81 13.29
CA ASN A 554 36.51 6.72 13.65
C ASN A 554 36.79 6.76 15.16
N LYS A 555 35.78 6.54 16.02
CA LYS A 555 35.99 6.36 17.46
C LYS A 555 36.73 5.04 17.77
N THR A 556 36.37 3.93 17.12
CA THR A 556 37.06 2.64 17.28
C THR A 556 38.50 2.71 16.79
N ARG A 557 38.77 3.39 15.66
CA ARG A 557 40.14 3.61 15.15
C ARG A 557 40.99 4.51 16.04
N LYS A 558 40.40 5.56 16.65
CA LYS A 558 41.12 6.43 17.61
C LYS A 558 41.37 5.78 18.96
N LYS A 559 40.59 4.75 19.34
CA LYS A 559 40.84 3.92 20.53
C LYS A 559 42.01 2.95 20.27
N ALA A 560 42.02 2.28 19.11
CA ALA A 560 43.10 1.38 18.71
C ALA A 560 44.46 2.08 18.54
N VAL A 561 44.51 3.31 18.02
CA VAL A 561 45.77 4.09 17.86
C VAL A 561 46.27 4.70 19.19
N LYS A 562 45.48 4.64 20.27
CA LYS A 562 45.91 5.09 21.61
C LYS A 562 46.43 3.95 22.49
N GLU A 563 46.31 2.70 22.04
CA GLU A 563 46.76 1.51 22.76
C GLU A 563 47.99 0.82 22.11
N ASP A 564 48.61 1.46 21.11
CA ASP A 564 49.94 1.12 20.57
C ASP A 564 51.05 2.05 21.12
#